data_AF-A0A952JLS2-F1
#
_entry.id   AF-A0A952JLS2-F1
#
_cell.length_a   1.000
_cell.length_b   1.000
_cell.length_c   1.000
_cell.angle_alpha   90.00
_cell.angle_beta   90.00
_cell.angle_gamma   90.00
#
_symmetry.space_group_name_H-M   'P 1'
#
loop_
_entity.id
_entity.type
_entity.pdbx_description
1 polymer ?
#
loop_
_entity_poly.entity_id
_entity_poly.type
_entity_poly.pdbx_seq_one_letter_code
_entity_poly.pdbx_strand_id
1 'polypeptide(L)'
;MTEDITDEQINSLQLGEFFGYGVDAGLGCFTDVETNNIFSAVMDKFYSDNPDKNYYDDLLAEEFKNTSGQHPLSRDLGDWNNHFPRQGDNNNVIMFASGWGDGFYPTYWGTDSNGKIVELITDFNVVGGE
;
A
#
# COMPACT_ATOMS: atom_id res chain seq x y z
N MET A 1 13.27 7.30 -13.76
CA MET A 1 13.85 6.93 -12.45
C MET A 1 13.46 8.02 -11.47
N THR A 2 13.06 7.66 -10.25
CA THR A 2 12.96 8.64 -9.17
C THR A 2 14.36 9.14 -8.83
N GLU A 3 14.49 10.32 -8.23
CA GLU A 3 15.80 10.89 -7.87
C GLU A 3 16.55 10.04 -6.81
N ASP A 4 15.86 9.05 -6.23
CA ASP A 4 16.35 8.25 -5.10
C ASP A 4 17.08 6.96 -5.50
N ILE A 5 16.97 6.50 -6.76
CA ILE A 5 17.61 5.26 -7.24
C ILE A 5 18.45 5.56 -8.49
N THR A 6 19.75 5.31 -8.40
CA THR A 6 20.71 5.53 -9.49
C THR A 6 20.85 4.30 -10.39
N ASP A 7 21.30 4.52 -11.63
CA ASP A 7 21.65 3.43 -12.55
C ASP A 7 22.73 2.50 -11.95
N GLU A 8 23.67 3.03 -11.17
CA GLU A 8 24.71 2.23 -10.51
C GLU A 8 24.09 1.27 -9.48
N GLN A 9 23.12 1.75 -8.69
CA GLN A 9 22.41 0.91 -7.72
C GLN A 9 21.62 -0.20 -8.44
N ILE A 10 20.94 0.11 -9.54
CA ILE A 10 20.22 -0.88 -10.35
C ILE A 10 21.18 -1.94 -10.91
N ASN A 11 22.31 -1.50 -11.47
CA ASN A 11 23.29 -2.40 -12.07
C ASN A 11 24.09 -3.22 -11.04
N SER A 12 24.03 -2.85 -9.76
CA SER A 12 24.68 -3.60 -8.67
C SER A 12 23.85 -4.74 -8.10
N LEU A 13 22.55 -4.84 -8.45
CA LEU A 13 21.68 -5.89 -7.93
C LEU A 13 22.19 -7.29 -8.30
N GLN A 14 22.29 -8.16 -7.31
CA GLN A 14 22.58 -9.58 -7.48
C GLN A 14 21.31 -10.37 -7.82
N LEU A 15 21.50 -11.63 -8.23
CA LEU A 15 20.39 -12.54 -8.48
C LEU A 15 19.52 -12.67 -7.21
N GLY A 16 18.23 -12.33 -7.34
CA GLY A 16 17.27 -12.37 -6.24
C GLY A 16 17.18 -11.08 -5.41
N GLU A 17 18.00 -10.07 -5.70
CA GLU A 17 17.87 -8.74 -5.09
C GLU A 17 16.92 -7.86 -5.90
N PHE A 18 16.18 -7.00 -5.20
CA PHE A 18 15.20 -6.11 -5.80
C PHE A 18 14.97 -4.87 -4.94
N PHE A 19 14.47 -3.81 -5.57
CA PHE A 19 13.90 -2.65 -4.88
C PHE A 19 12.41 -2.87 -4.63
N GLY A 20 11.90 -2.27 -3.55
CA GLY A 20 10.55 -2.51 -3.10
C GLY A 20 10.18 -1.62 -1.92
N TYR A 21 9.06 -1.96 -1.27
CA TYR A 21 8.69 -1.37 0.01
C TYR A 21 8.40 -2.46 1.05
N GLY A 22 8.63 -2.10 2.31
CA GLY A 22 8.32 -2.95 3.44
C GLY A 22 6.83 -2.90 3.78
N VAL A 23 6.28 -4.05 4.12
CA VAL A 23 4.95 -4.19 4.69
C VAL A 23 5.10 -4.68 6.12
N ASP A 24 4.41 -4.00 7.02
CA ASP A 24 4.25 -4.35 8.43
C ASP A 24 2.75 -4.34 8.74
N ALA A 25 2.27 -5.34 9.47
CA ALA A 25 0.85 -5.69 9.66
C ALA A 25 0.09 -6.18 8.40
N GLY A 26 0.78 -6.68 7.37
CA GLY A 26 0.17 -7.35 6.22
C GLY A 26 -0.65 -6.47 5.27
N LEU A 27 -0.48 -5.15 5.33
CA LEU A 27 -1.16 -4.17 4.46
C LEU A 27 -0.17 -3.28 3.72
N GLY A 28 -0.30 -3.23 2.38
CA GLY A 28 0.32 -2.23 1.53
C GLY A 28 -0.67 -1.12 1.17
N CYS A 29 -0.17 0.02 0.69
CA CYS A 29 -1.03 1.06 0.14
C CYS A 29 -0.37 1.90 -0.96
N PHE A 30 -1.21 2.55 -1.76
CA PHE A 30 -0.81 3.59 -2.71
C PHE A 30 -1.52 4.91 -2.36
N THR A 31 -0.75 5.98 -2.34
CA THR A 31 -1.22 7.35 -2.08
C THR A 31 -0.26 8.34 -2.71
N ASP A 32 -0.75 9.53 -3.09
CA ASP A 32 0.12 10.66 -3.42
C ASP A 32 0.66 11.34 -2.15
N VAL A 33 1.62 12.26 -2.34
CA VAL A 33 2.33 12.97 -1.26
C VAL A 33 1.40 13.88 -0.45
N GLU A 34 0.45 14.55 -1.09
CA GLU A 34 -0.50 15.44 -0.42
C GLU A 34 -1.44 14.63 0.46
N THR A 35 -2.02 13.56 -0.09
CA THR A 35 -2.88 12.63 0.62
C THR A 35 -2.16 11.96 1.79
N ASN A 36 -0.87 11.59 1.63
CA ASN A 36 -0.07 11.04 2.73
C ASN A 36 0.09 12.04 3.89
N ASN A 37 0.35 13.32 3.59
CA ASN A 37 0.44 14.36 4.62
C ASN A 37 -0.89 14.54 5.37
N ILE A 38 -2.02 14.50 4.64
CA ILE A 38 -3.35 14.55 5.23
C ILE A 38 -3.59 13.33 6.12
N PHE A 39 -3.29 12.13 5.62
CA PHE A 39 -3.51 10.89 6.34
C PHE A 39 -2.70 10.81 7.64
N SER A 40 -1.42 11.17 7.60
CA SER A 40 -0.57 11.26 8.80
C SER A 40 -1.14 12.22 9.84
N ALA A 41 -1.60 13.42 9.43
CA ALA A 41 -2.19 14.38 10.35
C ALA A 41 -3.52 13.89 10.95
N VAL A 42 -4.31 13.13 10.19
CA VAL A 42 -5.54 12.48 10.68
C VAL A 42 -5.22 11.39 11.70
N MET A 43 -4.23 10.54 11.42
CA MET A 43 -3.77 9.49 12.34
C MET A 43 -3.22 10.09 13.64
N ASP A 44 -2.36 11.11 13.55
CA ASP A 44 -1.81 11.81 14.72
C ASP A 44 -2.92 12.37 15.61
N LYS A 45 -3.92 13.02 14.99
CA LYS A 45 -5.10 13.51 15.71
C LYS A 45 -5.90 12.38 16.34
N PHE A 46 -6.14 11.29 15.60
CA PHE A 46 -6.88 10.14 16.11
C PHE A 46 -6.25 9.57 17.37
N TYR A 47 -4.93 9.34 17.36
CA TYR A 47 -4.23 8.77 18.51
C TYR A 47 -4.08 9.77 19.67
N SER A 48 -3.95 11.08 19.38
CA SER A 48 -4.01 12.11 20.42
C SER A 48 -5.37 12.14 21.14
N ASP A 49 -6.46 12.00 20.38
CA ASP A 49 -7.83 12.03 20.93
C ASP A 49 -8.25 10.69 21.55
N ASN A 50 -7.64 9.57 21.11
CA ASN A 50 -8.01 8.20 21.48
C ASN A 50 -6.76 7.34 21.79
N PRO A 51 -6.07 7.56 22.93
CA PRO A 51 -4.79 6.91 23.22
C PRO A 51 -4.88 5.38 23.39
N ASP A 52 -6.05 4.86 23.75
CA ASP A 52 -6.29 3.42 23.98
C ASP A 52 -6.89 2.71 22.75
N LYS A 53 -7.04 3.41 21.62
CA LYS A 53 -7.62 2.87 20.38
C LYS A 53 -6.56 2.56 19.35
N ASN A 54 -6.90 1.66 18.43
CA ASN A 54 -6.10 1.31 17.27
C ASN A 54 -6.81 1.77 15.99
N TYR A 55 -6.15 2.57 15.15
CA TYR A 55 -6.77 3.12 13.94
C TYR A 55 -7.26 2.02 12.98
N TYR A 56 -6.57 0.89 12.93
CA TYR A 56 -7.00 -0.24 12.12
C TYR A 56 -8.23 -0.92 12.75
N ASP A 57 -8.12 -1.41 13.98
CA ASP A 57 -9.18 -2.22 14.60
C ASP A 57 -10.48 -1.41 14.81
N ASP A 58 -10.36 -0.15 15.21
CA ASP A 58 -11.51 0.70 15.57
C ASP A 58 -12.13 1.46 14.39
N LEU A 59 -11.46 1.49 13.21
CA LEU A 59 -11.95 2.24 12.05
C LEU A 59 -11.79 1.44 10.75
N LEU A 60 -10.56 1.12 10.35
CA LEU A 60 -10.33 0.50 9.03
C LEU A 60 -10.94 -0.91 8.93
N ALA A 61 -10.94 -1.71 9.99
CA ALA A 61 -11.42 -3.09 9.93
C ALA A 61 -12.91 -3.19 9.54
N GLU A 62 -13.74 -2.25 9.98
CA GLU A 62 -15.14 -2.16 9.53
C GLU A 62 -15.22 -1.68 8.07
N GLU A 63 -14.38 -0.73 7.70
CA GLU A 63 -14.31 -0.19 6.34
C GLU A 63 -13.91 -1.26 5.31
N PHE A 64 -12.87 -2.05 5.59
CA PHE A 64 -12.46 -3.18 4.73
C PHE A 64 -13.57 -4.23 4.59
N LYS A 65 -14.27 -4.59 5.69
CA LYS A 65 -15.41 -5.51 5.65
C LYS A 65 -16.52 -5.02 4.74
N ASN A 66 -16.78 -3.71 4.74
CA ASN A 66 -17.80 -3.09 3.92
C ASN A 66 -17.37 -2.94 2.45
N THR A 67 -16.08 -2.68 2.21
CA THR A 67 -15.54 -2.48 0.85
C THR A 67 -15.34 -3.79 0.10
N SER A 68 -14.64 -4.76 0.69
CA SER A 68 -14.25 -5.99 0.00
C SER A 68 -14.63 -7.27 0.76
N GLY A 69 -14.79 -7.23 2.08
CA GLY A 69 -15.10 -8.42 2.89
C GLY A 69 -16.45 -9.10 2.57
N GLN A 70 -17.36 -8.43 1.86
CA GLN A 70 -18.61 -9.04 1.40
C GLN A 70 -18.46 -9.89 0.13
N HIS A 71 -17.30 -9.85 -0.53
CA HIS A 71 -17.10 -10.58 -1.77
C HIS A 71 -16.78 -12.06 -1.50
N PRO A 72 -17.40 -13.03 -2.21
CA PRO A 72 -17.21 -14.47 -1.92
C PRO A 72 -15.78 -15.00 -2.06
N LEU A 73 -14.93 -14.28 -2.78
CA LEU A 73 -13.51 -14.62 -2.98
C LEU A 73 -12.58 -13.85 -2.04
N SER A 74 -13.11 -13.00 -1.18
CA SER A 74 -12.32 -12.19 -0.26
C SER A 74 -12.17 -12.83 1.11
N ARG A 75 -11.12 -12.42 1.83
CA ARG A 75 -10.96 -12.76 3.25
C ARG A 75 -12.09 -12.16 4.07
N ASP A 76 -12.40 -12.77 5.22
CA ASP A 76 -13.50 -12.33 6.11
C ASP A 76 -13.42 -10.85 6.52
N LEU A 77 -12.20 -10.31 6.66
CA LEU A 77 -11.98 -8.90 6.99
C LEU A 77 -11.93 -7.99 5.76
N GLY A 78 -11.86 -8.52 4.55
CA GLY A 78 -11.61 -7.80 3.30
C GLY A 78 -10.15 -7.91 2.82
N ASP A 79 -9.94 -7.72 1.52
CA ASP A 79 -8.60 -7.75 0.88
C ASP A 79 -8.11 -6.36 0.48
N TRP A 80 -9.02 -5.42 0.26
CA TRP A 80 -8.68 -4.06 -0.16
C TRP A 80 -9.68 -3.04 0.36
N ASN A 81 -9.23 -1.79 0.43
CA ASN A 81 -10.04 -0.66 0.82
C ASN A 81 -9.70 0.62 0.04
N ASN A 82 -10.69 1.49 -0.14
CA ASN A 82 -10.52 2.84 -0.68
C ASN A 82 -10.81 3.85 0.44
N HIS A 83 -9.79 4.15 1.24
CA HIS A 83 -9.93 4.96 2.44
C HIS A 83 -9.86 6.45 2.12
N PHE A 84 -10.81 7.22 2.64
CA PHE A 84 -10.80 8.68 2.57
C PHE A 84 -10.50 9.24 3.96
N PRO A 85 -9.25 9.65 4.25
CA PRO A 85 -8.86 10.12 5.60
C PRO A 85 -9.69 11.28 6.12
N ARG A 86 -10.23 12.11 5.21
CA ARG A 86 -11.14 13.20 5.55
C ARG A 86 -12.42 13.10 4.74
N GLN A 87 -13.55 13.08 5.44
CA GLN A 87 -14.86 13.04 4.80
C GLN A 87 -15.10 14.30 3.95
N GLY A 88 -15.48 14.09 2.68
CA GLY A 88 -15.79 15.16 1.73
C GLY A 88 -14.60 15.64 0.90
N ASP A 89 -13.37 15.21 1.23
CA ASP A 89 -12.19 15.44 0.39
C ASP A 89 -12.14 14.38 -0.73
N ASN A 90 -11.42 14.69 -1.81
CA ASN A 90 -11.17 13.75 -2.92
C ASN A 90 -9.86 12.95 -2.72
N ASN A 91 -9.15 13.17 -1.60
CA ASN A 91 -7.90 12.51 -1.27
C ASN A 91 -8.19 11.11 -0.71
N ASN A 92 -7.60 10.08 -1.32
CA ASN A 92 -7.83 8.70 -0.95
C ASN A 92 -6.54 7.87 -0.89
N VAL A 93 -6.53 6.91 0.02
CA VAL A 93 -5.48 5.91 0.19
C VAL A 93 -6.06 4.56 -0.25
N ILE A 94 -5.50 3.99 -1.31
CA ILE A 94 -5.86 2.64 -1.74
C ILE A 94 -5.03 1.66 -0.93
N MET A 95 -5.67 0.82 -0.13
CA MET A 95 -5.02 -0.15 0.77
C MET A 95 -5.34 -1.57 0.32
N PHE A 96 -4.41 -2.51 0.52
CA PHE A 96 -4.58 -3.90 0.10
C PHE A 96 -3.74 -4.86 0.93
N ALA A 97 -4.24 -6.07 1.11
CA ALA A 97 -3.54 -7.17 1.75
C ALA A 97 -2.34 -7.61 0.91
N SER A 98 -1.19 -7.76 1.55
CA SER A 98 0.06 -8.19 0.90
C SER A 98 0.18 -9.72 0.69
N GLY A 99 -0.94 -10.44 0.84
CA GLY A 99 -0.97 -11.90 0.73
C GLY A 99 -0.37 -12.61 1.94
N TRP A 100 0.92 -12.98 1.86
CA TRP A 100 1.61 -13.73 2.92
C TRP A 100 1.83 -12.92 4.21
N GLY A 101 1.63 -11.60 4.17
CA GLY A 101 1.70 -10.72 5.32
C GLY A 101 2.93 -9.82 5.29
N ASP A 102 3.65 -9.75 6.39
CA ASP A 102 4.81 -8.87 6.54
C ASP A 102 5.97 -9.30 5.65
N GLY A 103 6.70 -8.33 5.11
CA GLY A 103 7.79 -8.62 4.18
C GLY A 103 8.31 -7.39 3.45
N PHE A 104 9.19 -7.62 2.48
CA PHE A 104 9.67 -6.60 1.56
C PHE A 104 9.36 -7.05 0.14
N TYR A 105 8.57 -6.25 -0.59
CA TYR A 105 7.97 -6.69 -1.83
C TYR A 105 8.49 -5.92 -3.03
N PRO A 106 8.96 -6.61 -4.08
CA PRO A 106 9.47 -5.98 -5.28
C PRO A 106 8.42 -5.08 -5.93
N THR A 107 8.83 -3.86 -6.27
CA THR A 107 7.93 -2.85 -6.86
C THR A 107 8.59 -2.16 -8.05
N TYR A 108 7.85 -2.06 -9.16
CA TYR A 108 8.37 -1.67 -10.46
C TYR A 108 7.53 -0.60 -11.14
N TRP A 109 8.19 0.33 -11.82
CA TRP A 109 7.54 1.27 -12.73
C TRP A 109 7.50 0.72 -14.14
N GLY A 110 6.30 0.53 -14.69
CA GLY A 110 6.10 0.22 -16.09
C GLY A 110 6.12 1.48 -16.95
N THR A 111 6.81 1.42 -18.09
CA THR A 111 6.90 2.52 -19.05
C THR A 111 6.27 2.16 -20.40
N ASP A 112 5.71 3.16 -21.07
CA ASP A 112 5.25 3.01 -22.45
C ASP A 112 6.42 3.01 -23.45
N SER A 113 6.11 2.86 -24.74
CA SER A 113 7.12 2.84 -25.81
C SER A 113 7.94 4.13 -25.94
N ASN A 114 7.53 5.23 -25.29
CA ASN A 114 8.22 6.51 -25.27
C ASN A 114 8.99 6.74 -23.97
N GLY A 115 9.01 5.76 -23.06
CA GLY A 115 9.65 5.86 -21.75
C GLY A 115 8.84 6.63 -20.71
N LYS A 116 7.56 6.93 -20.97
CA LYS A 116 6.68 7.58 -19.99
C LYS A 116 6.19 6.53 -18.98
N ILE A 117 6.25 6.83 -17.69
CA ILE A 117 5.68 5.99 -16.63
C ILE A 117 4.16 5.92 -16.80
N VAL A 118 3.62 4.71 -16.84
CA VAL A 118 2.18 4.44 -17.03
C VAL A 118 1.61 3.42 -16.04
N GLU A 119 2.47 2.73 -15.28
CA GLU A 119 2.06 1.64 -14.41
C GLU A 119 2.97 1.55 -13.19
N LEU A 120 2.40 1.14 -12.05
CA LEU A 120 3.12 0.74 -10.85
C LEU A 120 2.67 -0.69 -10.51
N ILE A 121 3.62 -1.61 -10.44
CA ILE A 121 3.36 -3.02 -10.13
C ILE A 121 4.10 -3.38 -8.85
N THR A 122 3.41 -4.04 -7.92
CA THR A 122 4.05 -4.73 -6.80
C THR A 122 3.78 -6.22 -6.94
N ASP A 123 4.83 -7.04 -6.93
CA ASP A 123 4.70 -8.50 -6.91
C ASP A 123 4.77 -8.98 -5.45
N PHE A 124 3.67 -9.55 -4.97
CA PHE A 124 3.56 -10.08 -3.61
C PHE A 124 4.13 -11.48 -3.45
N ASN A 125 4.70 -12.07 -4.51
CA ASN A 125 5.23 -13.43 -4.52
C ASN A 125 4.18 -14.47 -4.07
N VAL A 126 2.90 -14.20 -4.37
CA VAL A 126 1.75 -15.03 -3.97
C VAL A 126 1.36 -16.05 -5.03
N VAL A 127 1.71 -15.80 -6.29
CA VAL A 127 1.52 -16.74 -7.39
C VAL A 127 2.89 -17.34 -7.71
N GLY A 128 3.08 -18.60 -7.35
CA GLY A 128 4.33 -19.31 -7.59
C GLY A 128 4.65 -19.41 -9.08
N GLY A 129 5.88 -19.02 -9.45
CA GLY A 129 6.61 -19.58 -10.58
C GLY A 129 7.78 -20.39 -10.01
N GLU A 130 7.89 -21.63 -10.47
CA GLU A 130 8.91 -22.68 -10.23
C GLU A 130 10.16 -22.35 -9.38
#